data_AF-A0A1F8JJB5-F1
#
_entry.id   AF-A0A1F8JJB5-F1
#
_cell.length_a   1.000
_cell.length_b   1.000
_cell.length_c   1.000
_cell.angle_alpha   90.00
_cell.angle_beta   90.00
_cell.angle_gamma   90.00
#
_symmetry.space_group_name_H-M   'P 1'
#
loop_
_entity.id
_entity.type
_entity.pdbx_description
1 polymer ?
#
loop_
_entity_poly.entity_id
_entity_poly.type
_entity_poly.pdbx_seq_one_letter_code
_entity_poly.pdbx_strand_id
1 'polypeptide(L)'
;DFLQDEKKADLINSYLFFIEKENNLKPVLFPQEKKIYKSLDELLDKLENEKKLYRETEIKIRFGSESVNEETKKIYICPFTGKVFGDNTHPNPQDAIYDWVSKCKENTERIGGLKSKRFFVSEDPEIIAKYITKRKEPITKIVFSSVITGKLFNSKKAVIDDFKKHHVKFLTLMEVQNQNKFQIEDSLLKFIEKNLTEEKIKNFVNLLANYKEFEPYLEQWVG
;
A
#
# COMPACT_ATOMS: atom_id res chain seq x y z
N ASP A 1 -4.13 44.44 -7.89
CA ASP A 1 -5.11 43.91 -8.85
C ASP A 1 -4.48 43.54 -10.19
N PHE A 2 -3.67 42.46 -10.23
CA PHE A 2 -2.99 41.98 -11.45
C PHE A 2 -3.67 40.75 -12.09
N LEU A 3 -4.76 40.25 -11.48
CA LEU A 3 -5.37 38.94 -11.78
C LEU A 3 -6.78 39.03 -12.41
N GLN A 4 -7.19 40.18 -12.95
CA GLN A 4 -8.59 40.38 -13.40
C GLN A 4 -8.81 40.45 -14.92
N ASP A 5 -7.75 40.40 -15.75
CA ASP A 5 -7.89 40.27 -17.22
C ASP A 5 -7.74 38.79 -17.64
N GLU A 6 -8.78 38.19 -18.22
CA GLU A 6 -8.74 36.81 -18.74
C GLU A 6 -7.57 36.56 -19.71
N LYS A 7 -7.23 37.56 -20.55
CA LYS A 7 -6.09 37.50 -21.48
C LYS A 7 -4.74 37.30 -20.78
N LYS A 8 -4.56 37.86 -19.57
CA LYS A 8 -3.33 37.71 -18.79
C LYS A 8 -3.26 36.38 -18.05
N ALA A 9 -4.42 35.80 -17.71
CA ALA A 9 -4.47 34.49 -17.08
C ALA A 9 -3.95 33.39 -18.03
N ASP A 10 -4.31 33.44 -19.32
CA ASP A 10 -3.84 32.47 -20.32
C ASP A 10 -2.33 32.55 -20.59
N LEU A 11 -1.77 33.77 -20.63
CA LEU A 11 -0.32 33.96 -20.72
C LEU A 11 0.41 33.37 -19.51
N ILE A 12 -0.09 33.63 -18.30
CA ILE A 12 0.49 33.10 -17.07
C ILE A 12 0.42 31.57 -17.05
N ASN A 13 -0.72 30.99 -17.42
CA ASN A 13 -0.90 29.53 -17.49
C ASN A 13 0.08 28.90 -18.49
N SER A 14 0.24 29.51 -19.66
CA SER A 14 1.16 29.05 -20.70
C SER A 14 2.61 29.13 -20.24
N TYR A 15 2.97 30.20 -19.54
CA TYR A 15 4.31 30.38 -18.97
C TYR A 15 4.59 29.38 -17.84
N LEU A 16 3.62 29.12 -16.96
CA LEU A 16 3.74 28.11 -15.91
C LEU A 16 3.94 26.72 -16.50
N PHE A 17 3.19 26.37 -17.55
CA PHE A 17 3.38 25.12 -18.28
C PHE A 17 4.78 25.01 -18.87
N PHE A 18 5.29 26.09 -19.50
CA PHE A 18 6.65 26.14 -20.02
C PHE A 18 7.70 25.88 -18.92
N ILE A 19 7.64 26.60 -17.80
CA ILE A 19 8.59 26.43 -16.69
C ILE A 19 8.51 25.01 -16.12
N GLU A 20 7.30 24.48 -15.96
CA GLU A 20 7.08 23.12 -15.46
C GLU A 20 7.82 22.09 -16.33
N LYS A 21 7.73 22.23 -17.65
CA LYS A 21 8.43 21.34 -18.61
C LYS A 21 9.92 21.57 -18.63
N GLU A 22 10.36 22.83 -18.71
CA GLU A 22 11.78 23.20 -18.75
C GLU A 22 12.53 22.68 -17.53
N ASN A 23 11.92 22.74 -16.35
CA ASN A 23 12.54 22.34 -15.09
C ASN A 23 12.15 20.91 -14.65
N ASN A 24 11.43 20.15 -15.49
CA ASN A 24 10.88 18.83 -15.19
C ASN A 24 10.21 18.75 -13.81
N LEU A 25 9.44 19.79 -13.48
CA LEU A 25 8.74 19.88 -12.20
C LEU A 25 7.50 19.01 -12.21
N LYS A 26 7.33 18.25 -11.13
CA LYS A 26 6.12 17.47 -10.88
C LYS A 26 5.72 17.66 -9.43
N PRO A 27 5.07 18.80 -9.10
CA PRO A 27 4.56 19.04 -7.76
C PRO A 27 3.67 17.89 -7.28
N VAL A 28 3.76 17.60 -5.99
CA VAL A 28 3.02 16.50 -5.36
C VAL A 28 2.30 16.99 -4.13
N LEU A 29 0.98 16.83 -4.11
CA LEU A 29 0.16 17.00 -2.92
C LEU A 29 0.23 15.75 -2.07
N PHE A 30 0.57 15.93 -0.79
CA PHE A 30 0.38 14.92 0.25
C PHE A 30 -0.84 15.31 1.11
N PRO A 31 -2.01 14.68 0.90
CA PRO A 31 -3.26 15.12 1.53
C PRO A 31 -3.24 15.03 3.06
N GLN A 32 -2.51 14.06 3.61
CA GLN A 32 -2.44 13.84 5.05
C GLN A 32 -1.77 14.99 5.81
N GLU A 33 -0.71 15.58 5.24
CA GLU A 33 -0.06 16.78 5.78
C GLU A 33 -0.65 18.07 5.20
N LYS A 34 -1.64 17.98 4.29
CA LYS A 34 -2.22 19.13 3.59
C LYS A 34 -1.16 20.03 2.94
N LYS A 35 -0.08 19.43 2.44
CA LYS A 35 1.11 20.13 1.95
C LYS A 35 1.48 19.71 0.54
N ILE A 36 1.89 20.67 -0.28
CA ILE A 36 2.35 20.47 -1.65
C ILE A 36 3.88 20.60 -1.68
N TYR A 37 4.53 19.57 -2.20
CA TYR A 37 5.98 19.45 -2.33
C TYR A 37 6.41 19.67 -3.78
N LYS A 38 7.66 20.10 -3.99
CA LYS A 38 8.20 20.38 -5.34
C LYS A 38 8.28 19.13 -6.21
N SER A 39 8.60 17.99 -5.58
CA SER A 39 8.73 16.71 -6.25
C SER A 39 8.36 15.55 -5.32
N LEU A 40 8.13 14.38 -5.92
CA LEU A 40 7.91 13.14 -5.19
C LEU A 40 9.14 12.71 -4.39
N ASP A 41 10.33 12.90 -4.95
CA ASP A 41 11.59 12.48 -4.32
C ASP A 41 11.87 13.32 -3.09
N GLU A 42 11.66 14.64 -3.15
CA GLU A 42 11.78 15.53 -1.98
C GLU A 42 10.80 15.14 -0.85
N LEU A 43 9.56 14.79 -1.20
CA LEU A 43 8.58 14.29 -0.24
C LEU A 43 9.05 12.98 0.40
N LEU A 44 9.55 12.03 -0.39
CA LEU A 44 10.03 10.74 0.11
C LEU A 44 11.25 10.91 1.01
N ASP A 45 12.25 11.67 0.58
CA ASP A 45 13.45 11.95 1.37
C ASP A 45 13.10 12.56 2.72
N LYS A 46 12.15 13.51 2.74
CA LYS A 46 11.69 14.11 3.98
C LYS A 46 10.97 13.10 4.88
N LEU A 47 10.06 12.30 4.35
CA LEU A 47 9.34 11.28 5.12
C LEU A 47 10.25 10.16 5.62
N GLU A 48 11.30 9.81 4.87
CA GLU A 48 12.30 8.84 5.29
C GLU A 48 13.18 9.39 6.42
N ASN A 49 13.67 10.63 6.28
CA ASN A 49 14.46 11.32 7.32
C ASN A 49 13.68 11.49 8.62
N GLU A 50 12.37 11.75 8.52
CA GLU A 50 11.47 11.86 9.67
C GLU A 50 10.95 10.50 10.20
N LYS A 51 11.35 9.37 9.59
CA LYS A 51 10.87 8.00 9.90
C LYS A 51 9.34 7.88 9.87
N LYS A 52 8.69 8.65 9.00
CA LYS A 52 7.24 8.69 8.79
C LYS A 52 6.76 7.86 7.60
N LEU A 53 7.66 7.24 6.85
CA LEU A 53 7.29 6.42 5.69
C LEU A 53 7.02 4.96 6.09
N TYR A 54 8.00 4.32 6.72
CA TYR A 54 7.92 2.92 7.16
C TYR A 54 8.66 2.66 8.47
N ARG A 55 8.36 1.53 9.10
CA ARG A 55 9.13 0.98 10.22
C ARG A 55 9.52 -0.47 9.91
N GLU A 56 10.73 -0.83 10.28
CA GLU A 56 11.18 -2.22 10.24
C GLU A 56 10.59 -2.94 11.45
N THR A 57 9.87 -4.02 11.21
CA THR A 57 9.17 -4.79 12.23
C THR A 57 9.54 -6.25 12.09
N GLU A 58 9.90 -6.87 13.21
CA GLU A 58 10.15 -8.29 13.27
C GLU A 58 8.84 -9.02 13.61
N ILE A 59 8.42 -9.95 12.74
CA ILE A 59 7.27 -10.81 13.00
C ILE A 59 7.72 -12.25 13.26
N LYS A 60 7.17 -12.85 14.30
CA LYS A 60 7.35 -14.27 14.63
C LYS A 60 6.15 -15.05 14.12
N ILE A 61 6.36 -15.79 13.04
CA ILE A 61 5.34 -16.66 12.46
C ILE A 61 5.37 -17.97 13.23
N ARG A 62 4.35 -18.19 14.07
CA ARG A 62 4.13 -19.48 14.75
C ARG A 62 3.30 -20.37 13.85
N PHE A 63 3.73 -21.62 13.70
CA PHE A 63 2.92 -22.65 13.07
C PHE A 63 1.85 -23.13 14.06
N GLY A 64 0.69 -23.54 13.55
CA GLY A 64 -0.51 -23.85 14.35
C GLY A 64 -0.29 -24.93 15.42
N SER A 65 -1.28 -25.06 16.30
CA SER A 65 -1.29 -26.07 17.38
C SER A 65 -1.22 -27.49 16.81
N GLU A 66 -0.50 -28.36 17.52
CA GLU A 66 -0.38 -29.77 17.18
C GLU A 66 -1.74 -30.49 17.28
N SER A 67 -1.97 -31.43 16.37
CA SER A 67 -3.12 -32.34 16.45
C SER A 67 -2.94 -33.43 17.50
N VAL A 68 -1.69 -33.86 17.73
CA VAL A 68 -1.29 -34.95 18.65
C VAL A 68 0.08 -34.57 19.22
N ASN A 69 0.28 -34.74 20.53
CA ASN A 69 1.54 -34.46 21.22
C ASN A 69 1.94 -35.65 22.12
N GLU A 70 3.04 -35.53 22.86
CA GLU A 70 3.58 -36.60 23.73
C GLU A 70 2.66 -36.96 24.92
N GLU A 71 1.75 -36.05 25.30
CA GLU A 71 0.80 -36.25 26.39
C GLU A 71 -0.53 -36.85 25.91
N THR A 72 -0.73 -36.97 24.58
CA THR A 72 -1.95 -37.53 24.00
C THR A 72 -2.06 -39.02 24.33
N LYS A 73 -3.17 -39.42 24.96
CA LYS A 73 -3.43 -40.82 25.32
C LYS A 73 -4.44 -41.49 24.40
N LYS A 74 -5.24 -40.69 23.71
CA LYS A 74 -6.29 -41.16 22.83
C LYS A 74 -6.39 -40.27 21.61
N ILE A 75 -6.52 -40.89 20.44
CA ILE A 75 -6.66 -40.20 19.17
C ILE A 75 -7.91 -40.64 18.43
N TYR A 76 -8.47 -39.70 17.69
CA TYR A 76 -9.61 -39.87 16.80
C TYR A 76 -9.15 -39.60 15.37
N ILE A 77 -9.35 -40.57 14.47
CA ILE A 77 -8.78 -40.55 13.11
C ILE A 77 -9.91 -40.52 12.08
N CYS A 78 -9.87 -39.53 11.18
CA CYS A 78 -10.77 -39.44 10.05
C CYS A 78 -10.38 -40.50 9.00
N PRO A 79 -11.27 -41.44 8.65
CA PRO A 79 -10.94 -42.56 7.76
C PRO A 79 -10.75 -42.13 6.29
N PHE A 80 -11.23 -40.93 5.94
CA PHE A 80 -11.17 -40.41 4.56
C PHE A 80 -9.88 -39.62 4.32
N THR A 81 -9.58 -38.66 5.21
CA THR A 81 -8.45 -37.73 5.07
C THR A 81 -7.20 -38.15 5.84
N GLY A 82 -7.31 -39.14 6.74
CA GLY A 82 -6.26 -39.49 7.70
C GLY A 82 -6.00 -38.44 8.78
N LYS A 83 -6.78 -37.35 8.82
CA LYS A 83 -6.63 -36.29 9.83
C LYS A 83 -6.91 -36.81 11.24
N VAL A 84 -6.06 -36.44 12.20
CA VAL A 84 -6.11 -36.92 13.58
C VAL A 84 -6.41 -35.79 14.57
N PHE A 85 -7.13 -36.15 15.64
CA PHE A 85 -7.49 -35.27 16.75
C PHE A 85 -7.15 -35.98 18.06
N GLY A 86 -6.24 -35.41 18.85
CA GLY A 86 -5.87 -35.92 20.17
C GLY A 86 -6.83 -35.47 21.26
N ASP A 87 -6.92 -36.25 22.33
CA ASP A 87 -7.81 -36.03 23.46
C ASP A 87 -7.47 -34.79 24.29
N ASN A 88 -6.19 -34.40 24.33
CA ASN A 88 -5.70 -33.25 25.07
C ASN A 88 -5.43 -32.01 24.20
N THR A 89 -5.43 -32.14 22.87
CA THR A 89 -5.14 -31.02 21.94
C THR A 89 -6.39 -30.24 21.53
N HIS A 90 -7.58 -30.79 21.77
CA HIS A 90 -8.86 -30.17 21.44
C HIS A 90 -9.78 -30.20 22.67
N PRO A 91 -10.51 -29.11 22.99
CA PRO A 91 -11.42 -29.07 24.13
C PRO A 91 -12.49 -30.18 24.13
N ASN A 92 -13.01 -30.53 22.93
CA ASN A 92 -13.82 -31.72 22.72
C ASN A 92 -13.40 -32.41 21.41
N PRO A 93 -12.55 -33.45 21.46
CA PRO A 93 -12.01 -34.10 20.27
C PRO A 93 -13.06 -34.86 19.46
N GLN A 94 -14.11 -35.39 20.11
CA GLN A 94 -15.18 -36.15 19.46
C GLN A 94 -16.06 -35.25 18.60
N ASP A 95 -16.46 -34.09 19.13
CA ASP A 95 -17.21 -33.09 18.36
C ASP A 95 -16.36 -32.54 17.21
N ALA A 96 -15.08 -32.28 17.46
CA ALA A 96 -14.16 -31.77 16.45
C ALA A 96 -14.02 -32.72 15.25
N ILE A 97 -13.86 -34.03 15.49
CA ILE A 97 -13.81 -35.01 14.39
C ILE A 97 -15.18 -35.20 13.73
N TYR A 98 -16.26 -35.16 14.51
CA TYR A 98 -17.61 -35.31 13.99
C TYR A 98 -17.97 -34.18 13.01
N ASP A 99 -17.64 -32.94 13.37
CA ASP A 99 -17.78 -31.76 12.51
C ASP A 99 -16.90 -31.86 11.26
N TRP A 100 -15.67 -32.33 11.43
CA TRP A 100 -14.74 -32.51 10.32
C TRP A 100 -15.27 -33.52 9.30
N VAL A 101 -15.68 -34.72 9.74
CA VAL A 101 -16.20 -35.78 8.87
C VAL A 101 -17.50 -35.35 8.17
N SER A 102 -18.34 -34.56 8.84
CA SER A 102 -19.58 -34.02 8.27
C SER A 102 -19.31 -33.03 7.12
N LYS A 103 -18.25 -32.23 7.21
CA LYS A 103 -17.88 -31.22 6.21
C LYS A 103 -16.85 -31.71 5.19
N CYS A 104 -16.26 -32.89 5.42
CA CYS A 104 -15.23 -33.47 4.57
C CYS A 104 -15.73 -33.70 3.14
N LYS A 105 -15.01 -33.18 2.14
CA LYS A 105 -15.34 -33.35 0.72
C LYS A 105 -15.04 -34.77 0.21
N GLU A 106 -14.01 -35.41 0.77
CA GLU A 106 -13.60 -36.79 0.43
C GLU A 106 -14.54 -37.85 1.01
N ASN A 107 -15.43 -37.47 1.95
CA ASN A 107 -16.47 -38.35 2.46
C ASN A 107 -17.64 -38.44 1.46
N THR A 108 -17.61 -39.49 0.66
CA THR A 108 -18.66 -39.84 -0.32
C THR A 108 -19.70 -40.81 0.24
N GLU A 109 -19.46 -41.40 1.41
CA GLU A 109 -20.35 -42.38 2.02
C GLU A 109 -21.60 -41.70 2.60
N ARG A 110 -22.78 -42.27 2.32
CA ARG A 110 -24.06 -41.77 2.82
C ARG A 110 -24.86 -42.85 3.53
N ILE A 111 -25.46 -42.48 4.66
CA ILE A 111 -26.40 -43.30 5.43
C ILE A 111 -27.69 -42.47 5.56
N GLY A 112 -28.80 -42.99 5.01
CA GLY A 112 -30.08 -42.27 5.03
C GLY A 112 -30.07 -40.92 4.30
N GLY A 113 -29.24 -40.77 3.25
CA GLY A 113 -29.11 -39.54 2.46
C GLY A 113 -28.15 -38.48 3.04
N LEU A 114 -27.74 -38.63 4.31
CA LEU A 114 -26.74 -37.80 4.99
C LEU A 114 -25.35 -38.43 4.92
N LYS A 115 -24.29 -37.61 5.02
CA LYS A 115 -22.91 -38.13 5.05
C LYS A 115 -22.67 -39.01 6.28
N SER A 116 -21.98 -40.13 6.05
CA SER A 116 -21.59 -41.07 7.11
C SER A 116 -20.65 -40.38 8.10
N LYS A 117 -20.96 -40.47 9.41
CA LYS A 117 -20.20 -39.81 10.47
C LYS A 117 -19.43 -40.81 11.31
N ARG A 118 -18.63 -41.64 10.64
CA ARG A 118 -17.75 -42.63 11.27
C ARG A 118 -16.32 -42.09 11.39
N PHE A 119 -15.63 -42.53 12.44
CA PHE A 119 -14.22 -42.29 12.64
C PHE A 119 -13.59 -43.43 13.43
N PHE A 120 -12.27 -43.58 13.32
CA PHE A 120 -11.53 -44.54 14.13
C PHE A 120 -11.08 -43.90 15.43
N VAL A 121 -10.94 -44.73 16.46
CA VAL A 121 -10.44 -44.33 17.77
C VAL A 121 -9.30 -45.28 18.11
N SER A 122 -8.16 -44.72 18.52
CA SER A 122 -7.02 -45.51 18.98
C SER A 122 -6.51 -44.97 20.31
N GLU A 123 -6.19 -45.88 21.22
CA GLU A 123 -5.51 -45.64 22.50
C GLU A 123 -4.14 -46.34 22.52
N ASP A 124 -3.73 -46.92 21.38
CA ASP A 124 -2.46 -47.63 21.23
C ASP A 124 -1.29 -46.63 21.16
N PRO A 125 -0.35 -46.64 22.13
CA PRO A 125 0.78 -45.74 22.16
C PRO A 125 1.65 -45.80 20.90
N GLU A 126 1.81 -46.97 20.27
CA GLU A 126 2.64 -47.11 19.07
C GLU A 126 2.00 -46.44 17.85
N ILE A 127 0.66 -46.48 17.77
CA ILE A 127 -0.09 -45.78 16.73
C ILE A 127 -0.05 -44.28 17.00
N ILE A 128 -0.26 -43.84 18.24
CA ILE A 128 -0.24 -42.43 18.63
C ILE A 128 1.13 -41.80 18.32
N ALA A 129 2.23 -42.50 18.65
CA ALA A 129 3.58 -42.02 18.40
C ALA A 129 3.85 -41.71 16.92
N LYS A 130 3.25 -42.45 15.98
CA LYS A 130 3.38 -42.22 14.53
C LYS A 130 2.74 -40.91 14.07
N TYR A 131 1.80 -40.36 14.84
CA TYR A 131 1.10 -39.11 14.52
C TYR A 131 1.67 -37.88 15.22
N ILE A 132 2.60 -38.05 16.16
CA ILE A 132 3.30 -36.93 16.80
C ILE A 132 4.20 -36.27 15.76
N THR A 133 3.87 -35.03 15.40
CA THR A 133 4.65 -34.25 14.43
C THR A 133 5.49 -33.24 15.19
N LYS A 134 6.81 -33.19 14.95
CA LYS A 134 7.71 -32.21 15.57
C LYS A 134 7.30 -30.79 15.17
N ARG A 135 7.24 -29.87 16.14
CA ARG A 135 6.98 -28.45 15.88
C ARG A 135 7.98 -27.91 14.88
N LYS A 136 7.46 -27.24 13.85
CA LYS A 136 8.30 -26.33 13.08
C LYS A 136 8.64 -25.15 13.99
N GLU A 137 9.93 -24.86 14.11
CA GLU A 137 10.37 -23.69 14.86
C GLU A 137 9.74 -22.42 14.29
N PRO A 138 9.34 -21.46 15.15
CA PRO A 138 8.80 -20.20 14.68
C PRO A 138 9.79 -19.51 13.75
N ILE A 139 9.34 -19.15 12.54
CA ILE A 139 10.17 -18.40 11.62
C ILE A 139 10.06 -16.93 11.97
N THR A 140 11.20 -16.31 12.19
CA THR A 140 11.28 -14.88 12.40
C THR A 140 11.57 -14.19 11.07
N LYS A 141 10.75 -13.22 10.67
CA LYS A 141 10.93 -12.46 9.43
C LYS A 141 10.88 -10.98 9.72
N ILE A 142 11.81 -10.25 9.11
CA ILE A 142 11.77 -8.78 9.07
C ILE A 142 10.79 -8.38 7.96
N VAL A 143 9.83 -7.55 8.32
CA VAL A 143 8.84 -6.95 7.41
C VAL A 143 8.83 -5.43 7.60
N PHE A 144 8.22 -4.72 6.66
CA PHE A 144 8.13 -3.27 6.69
C PHE A 144 6.68 -2.86 6.90
N SER A 145 6.38 -2.15 7.99
CA SER A 145 5.04 -1.60 8.22
C SER A 145 4.97 -0.17 7.69
N SER A 146 3.95 0.14 6.87
CA SER A 146 3.65 1.53 6.50
C SER A 146 3.20 2.30 7.74
N VAL A 147 3.79 3.46 7.99
CA VAL A 147 3.38 4.32 9.12
C VAL A 147 2.01 4.96 8.87
N ILE A 148 1.64 5.14 7.60
CA ILE A 148 0.40 5.80 7.19
C ILE A 148 -0.80 4.86 7.29
N THR A 149 -0.66 3.64 6.80
CA THR A 149 -1.78 2.67 6.71
C THR A 149 -1.70 1.53 7.72
N GLY A 150 -0.55 1.31 8.35
CA GLY A 150 -0.28 0.13 9.18
C GLY A 150 -0.12 -1.18 8.40
N LYS A 151 -0.24 -1.17 7.06
CA LYS A 151 -0.08 -2.37 6.23
C LYS A 151 1.34 -2.91 6.31
N LEU A 152 1.47 -4.25 6.30
CA LEU A 152 2.74 -4.95 6.27
C LEU A 152 3.16 -5.27 4.84
N PHE A 153 4.44 -5.05 4.55
CA PHE A 153 5.07 -5.30 3.27
C PHE A 153 6.33 -6.14 3.46
N ASN A 154 6.67 -6.92 2.44
CA ASN A 154 7.87 -7.76 2.43
C ASN A 154 9.16 -6.97 2.09
N SER A 155 9.04 -5.74 1.59
CA SER A 155 10.17 -4.91 1.16
C SER A 155 9.88 -3.42 1.31
N LYS A 156 10.92 -2.60 1.49
CA LYS A 156 10.83 -1.13 1.50
C LYS A 156 10.22 -0.59 0.20
N LYS A 157 10.66 -1.14 -0.93
CA LYS A 157 10.18 -0.75 -2.27
C LYS A 157 8.67 -0.90 -2.39
N ALA A 158 8.10 -2.00 -1.89
CA ALA A 158 6.65 -2.20 -1.92
C ALA A 158 5.88 -1.17 -1.07
N VAL A 159 6.45 -0.68 0.04
CA VAL A 159 5.87 0.42 0.82
C VAL A 159 5.87 1.72 0.00
N ILE A 160 7.00 2.03 -0.63
CA ILE A 160 7.15 3.22 -1.47
C ILE A 160 6.18 3.18 -2.65
N ASP A 161 6.08 2.05 -3.35
CA ASP A 161 5.20 1.90 -4.49
C ASP A 161 3.71 2.05 -4.09
N ASP A 162 3.30 1.49 -2.94
CA ASP A 162 1.95 1.69 -2.38
C ASP A 162 1.70 3.17 -2.03
N PHE A 163 2.69 3.82 -1.41
CA PHE A 163 2.64 5.24 -1.09
C PHE A 163 2.46 6.11 -2.35
N LYS A 164 3.30 5.89 -3.36
CA LYS A 164 3.24 6.61 -4.64
C LYS A 164 1.91 6.46 -5.36
N LYS A 165 1.26 5.30 -5.22
CA LYS A 165 0.01 5.01 -5.92
C LYS A 165 -1.23 5.53 -5.20
N HIS A 166 -1.25 5.52 -3.87
CA HIS A 166 -2.48 5.74 -3.12
C HIS A 166 -2.47 6.97 -2.20
N HIS A 167 -1.30 7.52 -1.89
CA HIS A 167 -1.17 8.54 -0.84
C HIS A 167 -0.72 9.90 -1.35
N VAL A 168 -0.45 10.02 -2.65
CA VAL A 168 0.01 11.27 -3.27
C VAL A 168 -0.82 11.59 -4.50
N LYS A 169 -0.98 12.89 -4.77
CA LYS A 169 -1.60 13.38 -6.00
C LYS A 169 -0.63 14.31 -6.72
N PHE A 170 -0.34 14.01 -7.98
CA PHE A 170 0.44 14.91 -8.83
C PHE A 170 -0.40 16.13 -9.21
N LEU A 171 0.24 17.29 -9.19
CA LEU A 171 -0.35 18.57 -9.57
C LEU A 171 0.53 19.26 -10.59
N THR A 172 -0.09 20.05 -11.46
CA THR A 172 0.58 21.03 -12.31
C THR A 172 0.86 22.33 -11.54
N LEU A 173 1.80 23.16 -12.00
CA LEU A 173 2.06 24.47 -11.37
C LEU A 173 0.82 25.38 -11.38
N MET A 174 -0.02 25.27 -12.41
CA MET A 174 -1.31 25.98 -12.48
C MET A 174 -2.26 25.54 -11.37
N GLU A 175 -2.40 24.24 -11.13
CA GLU A 175 -3.22 23.72 -10.02
C GLU A 175 -2.66 24.12 -8.65
N VAL A 176 -1.33 24.24 -8.52
CA VAL A 176 -0.69 24.71 -7.30
C VAL A 176 -1.01 26.19 -7.03
N GLN A 177 -0.97 27.07 -8.05
CA GLN A 177 -1.31 28.48 -7.87
C GLN A 177 -2.78 28.72 -7.50
N ASN A 178 -3.68 27.93 -8.07
CA ASN A 178 -5.12 28.05 -7.81
C ASN A 178 -5.55 27.41 -6.47
N GLN A 179 -4.60 26.89 -5.68
CA GLN A 179 -4.89 26.17 -4.46
C GLN A 179 -4.75 27.05 -3.22
N ASN A 180 -5.88 27.31 -2.54
CA ASN A 180 -5.90 28.09 -1.30
C ASN A 180 -5.99 27.22 -0.04
N LYS A 181 -6.24 25.91 -0.17
CA LYS A 181 -6.51 25.01 0.98
C LYS A 181 -5.29 24.29 1.53
N PHE A 182 -4.20 24.23 0.76
CA PHE A 182 -3.02 23.44 1.09
C PHE A 182 -1.80 24.36 1.22
N GLN A 183 -0.91 24.02 2.14
CA GLN A 183 0.34 24.74 2.31
C GLN A 183 1.31 24.37 1.19
N ILE A 184 1.96 25.35 0.57
CA ILE A 184 3.05 25.11 -0.38
C ILE A 184 4.34 25.00 0.41
N GLU A 185 5.17 24.01 0.10
CA GLU A 185 6.51 23.85 0.68
C GLU A 185 7.43 25.00 0.24
N ASP A 186 8.32 25.44 1.14
CA ASP A 186 9.09 26.68 0.99
C ASP A 186 10.01 26.65 -0.23
N SER A 187 10.59 25.50 -0.58
CA SER A 187 11.44 25.32 -1.75
C SER A 187 10.65 25.50 -3.05
N LEU A 188 9.42 24.95 -3.11
CA LEU A 188 8.51 25.15 -4.23
C LEU A 188 8.01 26.59 -4.29
N LEU A 189 7.65 27.19 -3.16
CA LEU A 189 7.16 28.58 -3.09
C LEU A 189 8.22 29.56 -3.59
N LYS A 190 9.46 29.45 -3.07
CA LYS A 190 10.60 30.25 -3.54
C LYS A 190 10.88 30.06 -5.02
N PHE A 191 10.69 28.85 -5.54
CA PHE A 191 10.84 28.59 -6.96
C PHE A 191 9.78 29.35 -7.79
N ILE A 192 8.51 29.33 -7.36
CA ILE A 192 7.43 30.03 -8.05
C ILE A 192 7.68 31.54 -8.00
N GLU A 193 7.97 32.10 -6.82
CA GLU A 193 8.25 33.54 -6.63
C GLU A 193 9.44 34.02 -7.48
N LYS A 194 10.51 33.20 -7.56
CA LYS A 194 11.69 33.54 -8.36
C LYS A 194 11.41 33.53 -9.87
N ASN A 195 10.45 32.75 -10.34
CA ASN A 195 10.19 32.58 -11.77
C ASN A 195 8.98 33.37 -12.27
N LEU A 196 7.99 33.65 -11.42
CA LEU A 196 6.78 34.39 -11.75
C LEU A 196 6.99 35.91 -11.63
N THR A 197 7.97 36.44 -12.35
CA THR A 197 8.30 37.88 -12.38
C THR A 197 7.92 38.48 -13.73
N GLU A 198 7.47 39.73 -13.78
CA GLU A 198 7.11 40.41 -15.02
C GLU A 198 8.23 40.37 -16.07
N GLU A 199 9.48 40.55 -15.65
CA GLU A 199 10.63 40.55 -16.55
C GLU A 199 10.79 39.21 -17.28
N LYS A 200 10.65 38.10 -16.55
CA LYS A 200 10.74 36.76 -17.14
C LYS A 200 9.56 36.43 -18.06
N ILE A 201 8.36 36.87 -17.70
CA ILE A 201 7.17 36.71 -18.56
C ILE A 201 7.35 37.52 -19.85
N LYS A 202 7.81 38.77 -19.75
CA LYS A 202 8.13 39.60 -20.93
C LYS A 202 9.19 38.94 -21.80
N ASN A 203 10.24 38.40 -21.20
CA ASN A 203 11.28 37.66 -21.93
C ASN A 203 10.72 36.43 -22.63
N PHE A 204 9.81 35.68 -21.99
CA PHE A 204 9.12 34.54 -22.61
C PHE A 204 8.29 34.97 -23.84
N VAL A 205 7.50 36.03 -23.73
CA VAL A 205 6.72 36.59 -24.86
C VAL A 205 7.64 37.03 -26.00
N ASN A 206 8.74 37.73 -25.68
CA ASN A 206 9.72 38.16 -26.67
C ASN A 206 10.42 36.99 -27.37
N LEU A 207 10.69 35.91 -26.65
CA LEU A 207 11.27 34.70 -27.23
C LEU A 207 10.29 34.02 -28.18
N LEU A 208 9.01 33.92 -27.80
CA LEU A 208 7.96 33.36 -28.64
C LEU A 208 7.71 34.17 -29.91
N ALA A 209 7.88 35.50 -29.87
CA ALA A 209 7.74 36.37 -31.03
C ALA A 209 8.70 36.05 -32.19
N ASN A 210 9.78 35.30 -31.94
CA ASN A 210 10.70 34.83 -32.99
C ASN A 210 10.13 33.68 -33.83
N TYR A 211 8.99 33.10 -33.42
CA TYR A 211 8.39 31.94 -34.04
C TYR A 211 7.00 32.32 -34.59
N LYS A 212 6.88 32.32 -35.92
CA LYS A 212 5.63 32.72 -36.63
C LYS A 212 4.40 31.94 -36.21
N GLU A 213 4.58 30.69 -35.79
CA GLU A 213 3.49 29.81 -35.34
C GLU A 213 2.77 30.33 -34.09
N PHE A 214 3.43 31.18 -33.29
CA PHE A 214 2.86 31.76 -32.07
C PHE A 214 2.26 33.16 -32.26
N GLU A 215 2.38 33.78 -33.45
CA GLU A 215 1.85 35.13 -33.74
C GLU A 215 0.38 35.33 -33.31
N PRO A 216 -0.57 34.42 -33.63
CA PRO A 216 -1.98 34.60 -33.26
C PRO A 216 -2.22 34.65 -31.74
N TYR A 217 -1.40 33.94 -30.96
CA TYR A 217 -1.52 33.89 -29.50
C TYR A 217 -0.87 35.12 -28.85
N LEU A 218 0.21 35.64 -29.44
CA LEU A 218 0.88 36.85 -28.96
C LEU A 218 0.00 38.08 -29.15
N GLU A 219 -0.70 38.18 -30.29
CA GLU A 219 -1.69 39.25 -30.51
C GLU A 219 -2.80 39.22 -29.46
N GLN A 220 -3.24 38.03 -29.02
CA GLN A 220 -4.25 37.88 -27.99
C GLN A 220 -3.76 38.23 -26.58
N TRP A 221 -2.47 38.02 -26.29
CA TRP A 221 -1.87 38.29 -24.97
C TRP A 221 -1.37 39.73 -24.80
N VAL A 222 -0.93 40.37 -25.89
CA VAL A 222 -0.32 41.71 -25.87
C VAL A 222 -1.29 42.79 -26.35
N GLY A 223 -2.30 42.44 -27.15
CA GLY A 223 -3.35 43.35 -27.64
C GLY A 223 -4.56 43.44 -26.71
#